data_AF-R6Q6F3-F1
#
_entry.id   AF-R6Q6F3-F1
#
_cell.length_a   1.000
_cell.length_b   1.000
_cell.length_c   1.000
_cell.angle_alpha   90.00
_cell.angle_beta   90.00
_cell.angle_gamma   90.00
#
_symmetry.space_group_name_H-M   'P 1'
#
loop_
_entity.id
_entity.type
_entity.pdbx_description
1 polymer ?
#
loop_
_entity_poly.entity_id
_entity_poly.type
_entity_poly.pdbx_seq_one_letter_code
_entity_poly.pdbx_strand_id
1 'polypeptide(L)' 'MWNPDTIGNELVRKLLNLNPVTFLVSGFRNCFINKIWFWEQPKRLIYFLIITAILLILAIATYKKLRKDIPDVL' A
#
# COMPACT_ATOMS: atom_id res chain seq x y z
N MET A 1 7.10 -9.89 -18.16
CA MET A 1 6.73 -8.70 -17.36
C MET A 1 5.85 -9.15 -16.21
N TRP A 2 6.18 -8.80 -14.96
CA TRP A 2 5.44 -9.27 -13.77
C TRP A 2 3.96 -8.88 -13.84
N ASN A 3 3.08 -9.87 -13.67
CA ASN A 3 1.63 -9.68 -13.63
C ASN A 3 1.06 -10.54 -12.49
N PRO A 4 0.55 -9.95 -11.39
CA PRO A 4 -0.04 -10.74 -10.30
C PRO A 4 -1.27 -11.52 -10.76
N ASP A 5 -1.85 -11.15 -11.91
CA ASP A 5 -3.01 -11.79 -12.50
C ASP A 5 -2.75 -13.14 -13.18
N THR A 6 -1.48 -13.48 -13.46
CA THR A 6 -1.12 -14.78 -14.06
C THR A 6 -0.90 -15.89 -13.03
N ILE A 7 -1.10 -15.60 -11.75
CA ILE A 7 -0.96 -16.58 -10.67
C ILE A 7 -2.24 -17.42 -10.61
N GLY A 8 -2.12 -18.73 -10.89
CA GLY A 8 -3.25 -19.67 -10.89
C GLY A 8 -3.88 -19.94 -9.53
N ASN A 9 -3.20 -19.57 -8.43
CA ASN A 9 -3.71 -19.75 -7.09
C ASN A 9 -4.40 -18.48 -6.57
N GLU A 10 -5.71 -18.54 -6.35
CA GLU A 10 -6.56 -17.38 -6.07
C GLU A 10 -6.24 -16.71 -4.71
N LEU A 11 -5.86 -17.50 -3.71
CA LEU A 11 -5.47 -16.99 -2.38
C LEU A 11 -4.19 -16.16 -2.45
N VAL A 12 -3.20 -16.68 -3.17
CA VAL A 12 -1.91 -16.01 -3.36
C VAL A 12 -2.11 -14.71 -4.15
N ARG A 13 -2.97 -14.73 -5.17
CA ARG A 13 -3.33 -13.56 -5.97
C ARG A 13 -4.03 -12.48 -5.15
N LYS A 14 -4.99 -12.84 -4.29
CA LYS A 14 -5.65 -11.90 -3.36
C LYS A 14 -4.66 -11.31 -2.35
N LEU A 15 -3.77 -12.13 -1.79
CA LEU A 15 -2.77 -11.68 -0.82
C LEU A 15 -1.74 -10.72 -1.43
N LEU A 16 -1.25 -11.01 -2.64
CA LEU A 16 -0.32 -10.14 -3.36
C LEU A 16 -0.97 -8.83 -3.81
N ASN A 17 -2.24 -8.85 -4.22
CA ASN A 17 -2.98 -7.64 -4.57
C ASN A 17 -3.36 -6.80 -3.34
N LEU A 18 -3.44 -7.39 -2.15
CA LEU A 18 -3.66 -6.67 -0.89
C LEU A 18 -2.42 -5.85 -0.47
N ASN A 19 -1.22 -6.24 -0.93
CA ASN A 19 0.00 -5.57 -0.55
C ASN A 19 0.07 -4.15 -1.16
N PRO A 20 0.17 -3.08 -0.36
CA PRO A 20 0.23 -1.70 -0.86
C PRO A 20 1.43 -1.43 -1.79
N VAL A 21 2.52 -2.21 -1.66
CA VAL A 21 3.69 -2.11 -2.54
C VAL A 21 3.36 -2.57 -3.96
N THR A 22 2.59 -3.66 -4.10
CA THR A 22 2.09 -4.16 -5.40
C THR A 22 1.26 -3.11 -6.13
N PHE A 23 0.42 -2.40 -5.37
CA PHE A 23 -0.40 -1.32 -5.89
C PHE A 23 0.46 -0.18 -6.47
N LEU A 24 1.44 0.29 -5.70
CA LEU A 24 2.33 1.39 -6.11
C LEU A 24 3.12 1.04 -7.37
N VAL A 25 3.75 -0.14 -7.41
CA VAL A 25 4.56 -0.56 -8.56
C VAL A 25 3.71 -0.71 -9.82
N SER A 26 2.52 -1.32 -9.69
CA SER A 26 1.61 -1.52 -10.81
C SER A 26 0.98 -0.21 -11.29
N GLY A 27 0.63 0.69 -10.37
CA GLY A 27 0.10 2.03 -10.66
C GLY A 27 1.14 2.92 -11.33
N PHE A 28 2.36 2.96 -10.80
CA PHE A 28 3.48 3.69 -11.40
C PHE A 28 3.74 3.19 -12.82
N ARG A 29 3.87 1.87 -13.02
CA ARG A 29 4.02 1.27 -14.35
C ARG A 29 2.88 1.65 -15.30
N ASN A 30 1.63 1.63 -14.84
CA ASN A 30 0.48 2.01 -15.66
C ASN A 30 0.48 3.49 -16.07
N CYS A 31 0.93 4.39 -15.19
CA CYS A 31 1.10 5.81 -15.52
C CYS A 31 2.11 6.03 -16.64
N PHE A 32 3.25 5.32 -16.61
CA PHE A 32 4.33 5.53 -17.60
C PHE A 32 4.15 4.72 -18.89
N ILE A 33 3.71 3.47 -18.80
CA ILE A 33 3.60 2.58 -19.97
C ILE A 33 2.24 2.74 -20.64
N ASN A 34 1.16 2.69 -19.86
CA ASN A 34 -0.20 2.68 -20.40
C ASN A 34 -0.81 4.09 -20.50
N LYS A 35 -0.10 5.13 -20.00
CA LYS A 35 -0.58 6.52 -19.88
C LYS A 35 -1.90 6.66 -19.10
N ILE A 36 -2.25 5.67 -18.30
CA ILE A 36 -3.46 5.68 -17.47
C ILE A 36 -3.09 6.35 -16.15
N TRP A 37 -3.70 7.50 -15.88
CA TRP A 37 -3.44 8.25 -14.66
C TRP A 37 -4.08 7.58 -13.43
N PHE A 38 -3.51 7.84 -12.25
CA PHE A 38 -4.02 7.30 -10.98
C PHE A 38 -5.52 7.59 -10.75
N TRP A 39 -6.03 8.72 -11.26
CA TRP A 39 -7.42 9.14 -11.14
C TRP A 39 -8.39 8.34 -12.01
N GLU A 40 -7.92 7.69 -13.08
CA GLU A 40 -8.75 6.85 -13.95
C GLU A 40 -9.10 5.51 -13.29
N GLN A 41 -8.45 5.17 -12.17
CA GLN A 41 -8.72 3.97 -11.40
C GLN A 41 -9.15 4.31 -9.96
N PRO A 42 -10.31 4.96 -9.76
CA PRO A 42 -10.72 5.50 -8.47
C PRO A 42 -10.89 4.43 -7.39
N LYS A 43 -11.40 3.24 -7.75
CA LYS A 43 -11.52 2.10 -6.80
C LYS A 43 -10.16 1.74 -6.20
N ARG A 44 -9.16 1.68 -7.07
CA ARG A 44 -7.78 1.29 -6.78
C ARG A 44 -7.10 2.35 -5.90
N LEU A 45 -7.29 3.63 -6.22
CA LEU A 45 -6.85 4.77 -5.41
C LEU A 45 -7.44 4.76 -3.99
N ILE A 46 -8.74 4.50 -3.85
CA ILE A 46 -9.41 4.45 -2.54
C ILE A 46 -8.83 3.33 -1.66
N TYR A 47 -8.62 2.13 -2.20
CA TYR A 47 -7.98 1.03 -1.46
C TYR A 47 -6.59 1.44 -0.94
N PHE A 48 -5.79 2.09 -1.78
CA PHE A 48 -4.47 2.59 -1.39
C PHE A 48 -4.53 3.65 -0.29
N LEU A 49 -5.45 4.61 -0.40
CA LEU A 49 -5.62 5.66 0.61
C LEU A 49 -6.03 5.08 1.97
N ILE A 50 -6.94 4.10 2.00
CA ILE A 50 -7.36 3.43 3.23
C ILE A 50 -6.18 2.73 3.90
N ILE A 51 -5.41 1.94 3.14
CA ILE A 51 -4.24 1.21 3.69
C ILE A 51 -3.18 2.20 4.19
N THR A 52 -2.92 3.27 3.44
CA THR A 52 -1.96 4.31 3.83
C THR A 52 -2.40 5.01 5.11
N ALA A 53 -3.69 5.33 5.25
CA ALA A 53 -4.23 5.93 6.46
C ALA A 53 -4.08 5.00 7.68
N ILE A 54 -4.36 3.71 7.52
CA ILE A 54 -4.18 2.70 8.59
C ILE A 54 -2.70 2.65 9.02
N LEU A 55 -1.77 2.56 8.06
CA LEU A 55 -0.34 2.54 8.35
C LEU A 55 0.13 3.82 9.03
N LEU A 56 -0.39 4.99 8.63
CA LEU A 56 -0.09 6.27 9.27
C LEU A 56 -0.58 6.32 10.72
N ILE A 57 -1.81 5.86 10.98
CA ILE A 57 -2.37 5.82 12.34
C ILE A 57 -1.52 4.89 13.21
N LEU A 58 -1.16 3.70 12.70
CA LEU A 58 -0.29 2.77 13.40
C LEU A 58 1.10 3.36 13.66
N ALA A 59 1.69 4.03 12.67
CA ALA A 59 2.98 4.69 12.82
C ALA A 59 2.94 5.78 13.90
N ILE A 60 1.90 6.63 13.91
CA ILE A 60 1.70 7.67 14.92
C ILE A 60 1.49 7.05 16.31
N ALA A 61 0.69 5.99 16.41
CA ALA A 61 0.44 5.31 17.68
C ALA A 61 1.73 4.69 18.25
N THR A 62 2.49 3.97 17.41
CA THR A 62 3.79 3.40 17.78
C THR A 62 4.80 4.49 18.14
N TYR A 63 4.87 5.58 17.36
CA TYR A 63 5.76 6.71 17.66
C TYR A 63 5.42 7.37 19.00
N LYS A 64 4.14 7.58 19.29
CA LYS A 64 3.69 8.15 20.56
C LYS A 64 4.02 7.23 21.75
N LYS A 65 3.92 5.91 21.56
CA LYS A 65 4.30 4.92 22.57
C LYS A 65 5.81 4.96 22.82
N LEU A 66 6.62 4.88 21.76
CA LEU A 66 8.08 4.88 21.86
C LEU A 66 8.61 6.21 22.44
N ARG A 67 8.01 7.34 22.05
CA ARG A 67 8.35 8.66 22.61
C ARG A 67 8.07 8.75 24.12
N LYS A 68 7.12 7.99 24.66
CA LYS A 68 6.82 7.99 26.10
C LYS A 68 7.88 7.27 26.92
N ASP A 69 8.56 6.27 26.36
CA ASP A 69 9.63 5.52 27.04
C ASP A 69 11.00 6.23 26.95
N ILE A 70 11.21 7.15 25.99
CA ILE A 70 12.44 7.94 25.86
C ILE A 70 12.72 8.92 27.03
N PRO A 71 11.76 9.66 27.60
CA PRO A 71 12.02 10.57 28.71
C PRO A 71 12.31 9.89 30.05
N ASP A 72 12.06 8.59 30.20
CA ASP A 72 12.35 7.84 31.45
C ASP A 72 13.82 7.38 31.55
N VAL A 73 14.68 7.83 30.62
CA VAL A 73 16.11 7.47 30.58
C VAL A 73 17.04 8.66 30.89
N LEU A 74 16.50 9.82 31.33
CA LEU A 74 17.26 11.03 31.67
C LEU A 74 17.10 11.44 33.14
#